data_AF-A0A844BX72-F1
#
_entry.id   AF-A0A844BX72-F1
#
_cell.length_a   1.000
_cell.length_b   1.000
_cell.length_c   1.000
_cell.angle_alpha   90.00
_cell.angle_beta   90.00
_cell.angle_gamma   90.00
#
_symmetry.space_group_name_H-M   'P 1'
#
loop_
_entity.id
_entity.type
_entity.pdbx_description
1 polymer ?
#
loop_
_entity_poly.entity_id
_entity_poly.type
_entity_poly.pdbx_seq_one_letter_code
_entity_poly.pdbx_strand_id
1 'polypeptide(L)' 'SLNVRDWQCPSCSTQRDRDINAALNIKAQGILKLKAAGLSVSANGGKRQSGHVPVAA' A
#
# COMPACT_ATOMS: atom_id res chain seq x y z
N SER A 1 3.42 26.13 11.24
CA SER A 1 2.14 25.59 10.76
C SER A 1 2.45 24.46 9.76
N LEU A 2 1.91 23.25 9.97
CA LEU A 2 2.11 22.06 9.12
C LEU A 2 0.94 21.84 8.14
N ASN A 3 0.14 22.86 7.88
CA ASN A 3 -1.11 22.73 7.12
C ASN A 3 -0.91 22.52 5.61
N VAL A 4 0.28 22.77 5.07
CA VAL A 4 0.57 22.56 3.64
C VAL A 4 0.94 21.10 3.40
N ARG A 5 -0.05 20.26 3.07
CA ARG A 5 0.17 18.84 2.71
C ARG A 5 0.68 18.70 1.29
N ASP A 6 0.15 19.54 0.43
CA ASP A 6 0.39 19.55 -1.00
C ASP A 6 1.04 20.87 -1.40
N TRP A 7 2.16 20.78 -2.08
CA TRP A 7 2.86 21.96 -2.62
C TRP A 7 3.29 21.72 -4.05
N GLN A 8 3.20 22.76 -4.88
CA GLN A 8 3.71 22.71 -6.24
C GLN A 8 5.19 23.05 -6.27
N CYS A 9 5.99 22.23 -6.96
CA CYS A 9 7.38 22.54 -7.19
C CYS A 9 7.57 23.84 -7.96
N PRO A 10 8.34 24.82 -7.48
CA PRO A 10 8.63 26.01 -8.27
C PRO A 10 9.54 25.70 -9.47
N SER A 11 10.42 24.69 -9.39
CA SER A 11 11.36 24.36 -10.47
C SER A 11 10.85 23.39 -11.54
N CYS A 12 9.85 22.54 -11.25
CA CYS A 12 9.37 21.53 -12.18
C CYS A 12 7.84 21.39 -12.21
N SER A 13 7.13 22.31 -11.56
CA SER A 13 5.65 22.40 -11.51
C SER A 13 4.91 21.14 -11.05
N THR A 14 5.63 20.14 -10.53
CA THR A 14 5.06 18.89 -10.05
C THR A 14 4.42 19.09 -8.68
N GLN A 15 3.22 18.57 -8.50
CA GLN A 15 2.58 18.51 -7.20
C GLN A 15 3.31 17.49 -6.31
N ARG A 16 3.76 17.90 -5.13
CA ARG A 16 4.31 17.00 -4.12
C ARG A 16 3.42 16.96 -2.90
N ASP A 17 3.22 15.74 -2.45
CA ASP A 17 2.64 15.42 -1.15
C ASP A 17 3.80 15.12 -0.18
N ARG A 18 3.81 15.85 0.92
CA ARG A 18 4.83 15.75 1.98
C ARG A 18 4.79 14.41 2.72
N ASP A 19 3.69 13.67 2.67
CA ASP A 19 3.40 12.50 3.48
C ASP A 19 3.49 11.16 2.71
N ILE A 20 3.83 11.16 1.41
CA ILE A 20 3.98 9.92 0.60
C ILE A 20 4.89 8.89 1.27
N ASN A 21 6.06 9.32 1.77
CA ASN A 21 7.02 8.42 2.39
C ASN A 21 6.47 7.80 3.67
N ALA A 22 5.71 8.58 4.46
CA ALA A 22 5.06 8.08 5.65
C ALA A 22 4.00 7.03 5.30
N ALA A 23 3.17 7.29 4.29
CA ALA A 23 2.16 6.35 3.82
C ALA A 23 2.78 5.02 3.33
N LEU A 24 3.88 5.08 2.58
CA LEU A 24 4.62 3.89 2.12
C LEU A 24 5.18 3.07 3.30
N ASN A 25 5.79 3.74 4.28
CA ASN A 25 6.34 3.09 5.47
C ASN A 25 5.25 2.42 6.31
N ILE A 26 4.12 3.10 6.52
CA ILE A 26 2.97 2.54 7.25
C ILE A 26 2.43 1.30 6.53
N LYS A 27 2.26 1.37 5.21
CA LYS A 27 1.82 0.22 4.39
C LYS A 27 2.77 -0.97 4.55
N ALA A 28 4.08 -0.74 4.44
CA ALA A 28 5.07 -1.79 4.57
C ALA A 28 5.03 -2.45 5.96
N GLN A 29 4.94 -1.65 7.02
CA GLN A 29 4.82 -2.17 8.38
C GLN A 29 3.53 -2.96 8.60
N GLY A 30 2.41 -2.50 8.05
CA GLY A 30 1.13 -3.22 8.10
C GLY A 30 1.23 -4.60 7.44
N ILE A 31 1.83 -4.66 6.25
CA ILE A 31 2.09 -5.93 5.53
C ILE A 31 2.97 -6.87 6.37
N LEU A 32 4.04 -6.36 6.99
CA LEU A 32 4.93 -7.15 7.84
C LEU A 32 4.19 -7.74 9.05
N LYS A 33 3.38 -6.94 9.74
CA LYS A 33 2.60 -7.39 10.90
C LYS A 33 1.60 -8.49 10.53
N LEU A 34 0.90 -8.33 9.41
CA LEU A 34 -0.06 -9.32 8.93
C LEU A 34 0.62 -10.65 8.59
N LYS A 35 1.79 -10.61 7.92
CA LYS A 35 2.59 -11.81 7.65
C LYS A 35 3.05 -12.51 8.93
N ALA A 36 3.54 -11.74 9.91
CA ALA A 36 3.98 -12.27 11.20
C ALA A 36 2.83 -12.94 11.98
N ALA A 37 1.59 -12.46 11.79
CA ALA A 37 0.39 -13.07 12.35
C ALA A 37 -0.09 -14.33 11.60
N GLY A 38 0.63 -14.79 10.57
CA GLY A 38 0.24 -15.93 9.74
C GLY A 38 -0.89 -15.63 8.75
N LEU A 39 -1.25 -14.36 8.57
CA LEU A 39 -2.28 -13.96 7.63
C LEU A 39 -1.71 -13.84 6.20
N SER A 40 -2.43 -14.39 5.23
CA SER A 40 -2.13 -14.21 3.82
C SER A 40 -2.47 -12.78 3.39
N VAL A 41 -1.47 -12.06 2.85
CA VAL A 41 -1.66 -10.68 2.36
C VAL A 41 -1.41 -10.60 0.86
N SER A 42 -2.42 -10.11 0.15
CA SER A 42 -2.32 -9.75 -1.28
C SER A 42 -1.99 -8.28 -1.38
N ALA A 43 -0.78 -7.95 -1.85
CA ALA A 43 -0.43 -6.59 -2.21
C ALA A 43 -1.09 -6.25 -3.56
N ASN A 44 -1.64 -5.04 -3.71
CA ASN A 44 -2.36 -4.59 -4.90
C ASN A 44 -1.70 -5.07 -6.21
N GLY A 45 -2.37 -6.04 -6.84
CA GLY A 45 -1.89 -6.78 -8.00
C GLY A 45 -2.89 -7.86 -8.45
N GLY A 46 -4.14 -7.46 -8.68
CA GLY A 46 -5.18 -8.26 -9.37
C GLY A 46 -5.94 -9.28 -8.51
N LYS A 47 -7.21 -9.51 -8.88
CA LYS A 47 -8.07 -10.58 -8.33
C LYS A 47 -7.38 -11.93 -8.54
N ARG A 48 -6.85 -12.52 -7.47
CA ARG A 48 -6.54 -13.95 -7.45
C ARG A 48 -7.79 -14.67 -6.97
N GLN A 49 -8.63 -15.10 -7.90
CA GLN A 49 -9.64 -16.12 -7.60
C GLN A 49 -8.86 -17.40 -7.35
N SER A 50 -8.62 -17.74 -6.08
CA SER A 50 -8.24 -19.10 -5.75
C SER A 50 -9.51 -19.93 -5.93
N GLY A 51 -9.68 -20.49 -7.13
CA GLY A 51 -10.67 -21.50 -7.39
C GLY A 51 -10.27 -22.73 -6.59
N HIS A 52 -10.86 -22.90 -5.40
CA HIS A 52 -10.87 -24.18 -4.73
C HIS A 52 -11.81 -25.07 -5.53
N VAL A 53 -11.30 -25.74 -6.55
CA VAL A 53 -12.01 -26.87 -7.16
C VAL A 53 -11.78 -28.07 -6.21
N PRO A 54 -12.81 -28.56 -5.51
CA PRO A 54 -12.68 -29.83 -4.82
C PRO A 54 -12.42 -30.93 -5.86
N VAL A 55 -11.39 -31.73 -5.63
CA VAL A 55 -11.17 -32.98 -6.37
C VAL A 55 -12.34 -33.91 -6.06
N ALA A 56 -12.91 -34.48 -7.13
CA ALA A 56 -14.13 -35.29 -7.13
C ALA A 56 -14.09 -36.48 -6.16
N ALA A 57 -15.29 -36.90 -5.73
CA ALA A 57 -15.56 -38.14 -5.01
C ALA A 57 -15.48 -39.36 -5.95
#